data_AF-A0A519LRN0-F1
#
_entry.id   AF-A0A519LRN0-F1
#
_cell.length_a   1.000
_cell.length_b   1.000
_cell.length_c   1.000
_cell.angle_alpha   90.00
_cell.angle_beta   90.00
_cell.angle_gamma   90.00
#
_symmetry.space_group_name_H-M   'P 1'
#
loop_
_entity.id
_entity.type
_entity.pdbx_description
1 polymer ?
#
loop_
_entity_poly.entity_id
_entity_poly.type
_entity_poly.pdbx_seq_one_letter_code
_entity_poly.pdbx_strand_id
1 'polypeptide(L)' 'GMLLENTPTCYSIKELGRECFMCGSTRSFIQFGVGNFKAAFALNKFAFGLFIAIIINLFVFLYYLIFLKQKTKKQ' A
#
# COMPACT_ATOMS: atom_id res chain seq x y z
N GLY A 1 24.69 -14.18 3.55
CA GLY A 1 24.56 -12.72 3.70
C GLY A 1 23.72 -12.45 4.93
N MET A 2 24.37 -11.99 6.01
CA MET A 2 23.82 -11.93 7.38
C MET A 2 22.53 -11.08 7.53
N LEU A 3 22.23 -10.23 6.54
CA LEU A 3 21.03 -9.37 6.54
C LEU A 3 19.72 -10.12 6.23
N LEU A 4 19.77 -11.26 5.52
CA LEU A 4 18.55 -12.04 5.22
C LEU A 4 18.11 -12.94 6.39
N GLU A 5 19.03 -13.37 7.26
CA GLU A 5 18.69 -14.22 8.42
C GLU A 5 17.92 -13.45 9.49
N ASN A 6 18.14 -12.14 9.60
CA ASN A 6 17.47 -11.27 10.58
C ASN A 6 16.24 -10.55 10.03
N THR A 7 15.90 -10.72 8.75
CA THR A 7 14.64 -10.16 8.24
C THR A 7 13.47 -10.87 8.90
N PRO A 8 12.51 -10.13 9.48
CA PRO A 8 11.36 -10.73 10.15
C PRO A 8 10.59 -11.59 9.13
N THR A 9 10.66 -12.91 9.30
CA THR A 9 9.84 -13.85 8.53
C THR A 9 8.39 -13.58 8.87
N CYS A 10 7.51 -13.58 7.86
CA CYS A 10 6.08 -13.36 8.09
C CYS A 10 5.57 -14.34 9.16
N TYR A 11 5.13 -13.80 10.29
CA TYR A 11 4.61 -14.59 11.42
C TYR A 11 3.53 -15.59 10.98
N SER A 12 2.64 -15.16 10.08
CA SER A 12 1.58 -16.03 9.55
C SER A 12 2.10 -17.22 8.75
N ILE A 13 3.21 -17.08 8.02
CA ILE A 13 3.82 -18.20 7.31
C ILE A 13 4.48 -19.15 8.31
N LYS A 14 5.15 -18.59 9.33
CA LYS A 14 5.86 -19.35 10.35
C LYS A 14 4.92 -20.16 11.26
N GLU A 15 3.83 -19.55 11.73
CA GLU A 15 2.94 -20.15 12.72
C GLU A 15 1.66 -20.76 12.12
N LEU A 16 1.17 -20.24 10.98
CA LEU A 16 -0.07 -20.73 10.34
C LEU A 16 0.17 -21.39 8.98
N GLY A 17 1.41 -21.45 8.49
CA GLY A 17 1.75 -22.06 7.19
C GLY A 17 1.12 -21.37 5.98
N ARG A 18 0.61 -20.14 6.14
CA ARG A 18 -0.11 -19.41 5.09
C ARG A 18 0.29 -17.94 5.05
N GLU A 19 0.29 -17.34 3.87
CA GLU A 19 0.55 -15.90 3.75
C GLU A 19 -0.56 -15.09 4.43
N CYS A 20 -0.19 -14.08 5.21
CA CYS A 20 -1.19 -13.17 5.73
C CYS A 20 -1.69 -12.27 4.61
N PHE A 21 -2.94 -11.86 4.76
CA PHE A 21 -3.58 -10.91 3.87
C PHE A 21 -2.74 -9.66 3.59
N MET A 22 -2.09 -9.12 4.62
CA MET A 22 -1.26 -7.93 4.52
C MET A 22 -0.01 -8.15 3.65
N CYS A 23 0.65 -9.30 3.76
CA CYS A 23 1.77 -9.64 2.87
C CYS A 23 1.32 -9.74 1.41
N GLY A 24 0.14 -10.34 1.16
CA GLY A 24 -0.49 -10.34 -0.17
C GLY A 24 -0.76 -8.92 -0.66
N SER A 25 -1.27 -8.03 0.21
CA SER A 25 -1.52 -6.63 -0.13
C SER A 25 -0.25 -5.85 -0.45
N THR A 26 0.84 -6.04 0.31
CA THR A 26 2.13 -5.39 0.02
C THR A 26 2.66 -5.80 -1.35
N ARG A 27 2.57 -7.08 -1.71
CA ARG A 27 2.98 -7.54 -3.04
C ARG A 27 2.07 -6.99 -4.14
N SER A 28 0.77 -6.93 -3.91
CA SER A 28 -0.16 -6.26 -4.84
C SER A 28 0.20 -4.79 -5.02
N PHE A 29 0.62 -4.07 -3.98
CA PHE A 29 1.03 -2.67 -4.07
C PHE A 29 2.29 -2.47 -4.89
N ILE A 30 3.28 -3.35 -4.73
CA ILE A 30 4.48 -3.35 -5.58
C ILE A 30 4.08 -3.55 -7.05
N GLN A 31 3.17 -4.49 -7.32
CA GLN A 31 2.66 -4.75 -8.67
C GLN A 31 1.84 -3.57 -9.24
N PHE A 32 1.04 -2.88 -8.42
CA PHE A 32 0.37 -1.64 -8.82
C PHE A 32 1.38 -0.54 -9.17
N GLY A 33 2.47 -0.42 -8.41
CA GLY A 33 3.53 0.56 -8.66
C GLY A 33 4.26 0.36 -10.00
N VAL A 34 4.42 -0.89 -10.45
CA VAL A 34 5.01 -1.21 -11.77
C VAL A 34 3.98 -1.29 -12.90
N GLY A 35 2.72 -0.91 -12.65
CA GLY A 35 1.65 -0.94 -13.63
C GLY A 35 1.14 -2.34 -14.01
N ASN A 36 1.54 -3.39 -13.28
CA ASN A 36 1.09 -4.76 -13.54
C ASN A 36 -0.19 -5.07 -12.75
N PHE A 37 -1.31 -4.53 -13.22
CA PHE A 37 -2.60 -4.71 -12.57
C PHE A 37 -3.06 -6.17 -12.57
N LYS A 38 -2.78 -6.93 -13.63
CA LYS A 38 -3.18 -8.35 -13.74
C LYS A 38 -2.55 -9.19 -12.64
N ALA A 39 -1.25 -9.04 -12.40
CA ALA A 39 -0.55 -9.73 -11.31
C ALA A 39 -1.01 -9.22 -9.93
N ALA A 40 -1.25 -7.92 -9.78
CA ALA A 40 -1.70 -7.33 -8.53
C ALA A 40 -3.06 -7.87 -8.06
N PHE A 41 -4.02 -8.05 -8.97
CA PHE A 41 -5.34 -8.63 -8.68
C PHE A 41 -5.31 -10.12 -8.36
N ALA A 42 -4.35 -10.85 -8.92
CA ALA A 42 -4.18 -12.28 -8.64
C ALA A 42 -3.68 -12.55 -7.21
N LEU A 43 -2.89 -11.62 -6.65
CA LEU A 43 -2.31 -11.73 -5.31
C LEU A 43 -3.32 -11.44 -4.19
N ASN A 44 -4.10 -10.36 -4.31
CA ASN A 44 -5.12 -10.02 -3.33
C ASN A 44 -6.15 -9.02 -3.90
N LYS A 45 -7.41 -9.46 -4.09
CA LYS A 45 -8.50 -8.62 -4.61
C LYS A 45 -8.84 -7.44 -3.71
N PHE A 46 -8.70 -7.58 -2.39
CA PHE A 46 -8.97 -6.49 -1.46
C PHE A 46 -7.91 -5.40 -1.51
N ALA A 47 -6.67 -5.76 -1.86
CA ALA A 47 -5.60 -4.78 -1.98
C ALA A 47 -5.93 -3.68 -2.98
N PHE A 48 -6.70 -3.98 -4.03
CA PHE A 48 -7.15 -2.95 -4.97
C PHE A 48 -8.04 -1.89 -4.31
N GLY A 49 -8.99 -2.30 -3.47
CA GLY A 49 -9.84 -1.38 -2.71
C GLY A 49 -9.02 -0.52 -1.75
N LEU A 50 -8.07 -1.13 -1.02
CA LEU A 50 -7.19 -0.41 -0.10
C LEU A 50 -6.28 0.58 -0.86
N PHE A 51 -5.78 0.19 -2.02
CA PHE A 51 -4.96 1.04 -2.88
C PHE A 51 -5.75 2.28 -3.33
N ILE A 52 -6.98 2.09 -3.83
CA ILE A 52 -7.85 3.21 -4.21
C ILE A 52 -8.13 4.12 -3.01
N ALA A 53 -8.44 3.57 -1.83
CA ALA A 53 -8.71 4.37 -0.65
C ALA A 53 -7.52 5.26 -0.26
N ILE A 54 -6.29 4.73 -0.34
CA ILE A 54 -5.06 5.50 -0.11
C ILE A 54 -4.90 6.62 -1.14
N ILE A 55 -5.15 6.33 -2.42
CA ILE A 55 -5.06 7.33 -3.49
C ILE A 55 -6.10 8.44 -3.30
N ILE A 56 -7.35 8.11 -2.95
CA ILE A 56 -8.39 9.11 -2.65
C ILE A 56 -7.98 9.96 -1.46
N ASN A 57 -7.51 9.34 -0.37
CA ASN A 57 -7.06 10.06 0.81
C ASN A 57 -5.92 11.04 0.48
N LEU A 58 -4.96 10.61 -0.35
CA LEU A 58 -3.88 11.47 -0.84
C LEU A 58 -4.42 12.70 -1.60
N PHE A 59 -5.37 12.50 -2.53
CA PHE A 59 -5.96 13.62 -3.27
C PHE A 59 -6.76 14.57 -2.37
N VAL A 60 -7.51 14.05 -1.40
CA VAL A 60 -8.21 14.86 -0.40
C VAL A 60 -7.20 15.69 0.41
N PHE A 61 -6.12 15.07 0.88
CA PHE A 61 -5.06 15.77 1.61
C PHE A 61 -4.39 16.87 0.76
N LEU A 62 -4.06 16.58 -0.50
CA LEU A 62 -3.48 17.56 -1.42
C LEU A 62 -4.45 18.73 -1.69
N TYR A 63 -5.73 18.45 -1.85
CA TYR A 63 -6.77 19.47 -1.99
C TYR A 63 -6.82 20.39 -0.77
N TYR A 64 -6.82 19.81 0.44
CA TYR A 64 -6.77 20.58 1.67
C TYR A 64 -5.50 21.44 1.78
N LEU A 65 -4.33 20.91 1.43
CA LEU A 65 -3.08 21.67 1.45
C LEU A 65 -3.10 22.88 0.50
N ILE A 66 -3.64 22.70 -0.72
CA ILE A 66 -3.76 23.79 -1.70
C ILE A 66 -4.74 24.86 -1.20
N PHE A 67 -5.90 24.43 -0.69
CA PHE A 67 -6.93 25.32 -0.15
C PHE A 67 -6.43 26.12 1.07
N LEU A 68 -5.71 25.47 2.00
CA LEU A 68 -5.12 26.13 3.16
C LEU A 68 -4.05 27.14 2.74
N LYS A 69 -3.17 26.79 1.78
CA LYS A 69 -2.20 27.75 1.22
C LYS A 69 -2.86 28.99 0.62
N GLN A 70 -4.01 28.84 -0.04
CA GLN A 70 -4.74 29.97 -0.61
C GLN A 70 -5.31 30.91 0.46
N LYS A 71 -5.76 30.38 1.60
CA LYS A 71 -6.22 31.22 2.72
C LYS A 71 -5.09 32.04 3.35
N THR A 72 -3.92 31.46 3.55
CA THR A 72 -2.78 32.16 4.17
C THR A 72 -2.22 33.26 3.26
N LYS A 73 -2.31 33.12 1.93
CA LYS A 73 -1.80 34.12 0.97
C LYS A 73 -2.74 35.32 0.77
N LYS A 74 -3.95 35.29 1.34
CA LYS A 74 -5.01 36.30 1.18
C LYS A 74 -5.26 37.13 2.45
N GLN A 75 -4.59 36.80 3.55
CA GLN A 75 -4.40 37.69 4.71
C GLN A 75 -3.09 38.47 4.55
#